data_AF-A0A374AG77-F1
#
_entry.id   AF-A0A374AG77-F1
#
_cell.length_a   1.000
_cell.length_b   1.000
_cell.length_c   1.000
_cell.angle_alpha   90.00
_cell.angle_beta   90.00
_cell.angle_gamma   90.00
#
_symmetry.space_group_name_H-M   'P 1'
#
loop_
_entity.id
_entity.type
_entity.pdbx_description
1 polymer ?
#
loop_
_entity_poly.entity_id
_entity_poly.type
_entity_poly.pdbx_seq_one_letter_code
_entity_poly.pdbx_strand_id
1 'polypeptide(L)' 'MLYNPDNFALHTHCRSKRVALVIKSNVERGRLPRSRNLRTLESHIRVTGNQKYIRQIEQIIEEIKHA' A
#
# COMPACT_ATOMS: atom_id res chain seq x y z
N MET A 1 -10.40 -6.69 -6.72
CA MET A 1 -10.00 -6.74 -5.30
C MET A 1 -8.57 -7.26 -5.21
N LEU A 2 -7.76 -6.78 -4.27
CA LEU A 2 -6.42 -7.30 -3.99
C LEU A 2 -6.38 -7.77 -2.54
N TYR A 3 -5.91 -8.99 -2.31
CA TYR A 3 -5.80 -9.61 -1.00
C TYR A 3 -4.33 -9.80 -0.62
N ASN A 4 -4.04 -9.78 0.67
CA ASN A 4 -2.80 -10.31 1.20
C ASN A 4 -2.88 -11.86 1.19
N PRO A 5 -1.86 -12.56 0.65
CA PRO A 5 -1.88 -14.02 0.57
C PRO A 5 -1.78 -14.72 1.94
N ASP A 6 -1.17 -14.08 2.93
CA ASP A 6 -0.99 -14.61 4.29
C ASP A 6 -2.19 -14.32 5.19
N ASN A 7 -3.00 -13.31 4.85
CA ASN A 7 -4.19 -12.94 5.61
C ASN A 7 -5.27 -12.31 4.70
N PHE A 8 -6.27 -13.09 4.32
CA PHE A 8 -7.37 -12.64 3.45
C PHE A 8 -8.27 -11.55 4.07
N ALA A 9 -8.22 -11.31 5.38
CA ALA A 9 -8.90 -10.17 5.99
C ALA A 9 -8.27 -8.84 5.53
N LEU A 10 -6.98 -8.84 5.22
CA LEU A 10 -6.25 -7.68 4.71
C LEU A 10 -6.43 -7.57 3.20
N HIS A 11 -7.26 -6.63 2.76
CA HIS A 11 -7.61 -6.48 1.36
C HIS A 11 -7.93 -5.03 0.98
N THR A 12 -7.93 -4.76 -0.32
CA THR A 12 -8.29 -3.44 -0.83
C THR A 12 -8.93 -3.47 -2.22
N HIS A 13 -9.77 -2.47 -2.49
CA HIS A 13 -10.42 -2.28 -3.78
C HIS A 13 -9.59 -1.37 -4.70
N CYS A 14 -8.83 -1.99 -5.60
CA CYS A 14 -8.11 -1.28 -6.66
C CYS A 14 -9.03 -0.96 -7.86
N ARG A 15 -8.83 0.21 -8.49
CA ARG A 15 -9.56 0.62 -9.70
C ARG A 15 -9.09 -0.09 -10.97
N SER A 16 -7.86 -0.59 -10.99
CA SER A 16 -7.29 -1.29 -12.14
C SER A 16 -6.35 -2.42 -11.71
N LYS A 17 -6.24 -3.44 -12.57
CA LYS A 17 -5.30 -4.56 -12.38
C LYS A 17 -3.85 -4.08 -12.26
N ARG A 18 -3.46 -3.06 -13.04
CA ARG A 18 -2.12 -2.48 -12.99
C ARG A 18 -1.77 -1.92 -11.61
N VAL A 19 -2.68 -1.17 -10.99
CA VAL A 19 -2.47 -0.62 -9.64
C VAL A 19 -2.37 -1.75 -8.61
N ALA A 20 -3.22 -2.77 -8.71
CA ALA A 20 -3.15 -3.93 -7.82
C ALA A 20 -1.80 -4.65 -7.89
N LEU A 21 -1.27 -4.86 -9.11
CA LEU A 21 0.03 -5.49 -9.31
C LEU A 21 1.19 -4.68 -8.72
N VAL A 22 1.15 -3.35 -8.84
CA VAL A 22 2.15 -2.47 -8.24
C VAL A 22 2.10 -2.56 -6.72
N ILE A 23 0.91 -2.47 -6.12
CA ILE A 23 0.73 -2.59 -4.66
C ILE A 23 1.27 -3.93 -4.18
N LYS A 24 0.83 -5.03 -4.81
CA LYS A 24 1.28 -6.40 -4.49
C LYS A 24 2.82 -6.50 -4.53
N SER A 25 3.42 -6.10 -5.65
CA SER A 25 4.87 -6.15 -5.84
C SER A 25 5.63 -5.33 -4.78
N ASN A 26 5.12 -4.16 -4.42
CA ASN A 26 5.76 -3.29 -3.43
C ASN A 26 5.70 -3.90 -2.03
N VAL A 27 4.51 -4.37 -1.65
CA VAL A 27 4.28 -4.98 -0.33
C VAL A 27 5.10 -6.26 -0.16
N GLU A 28 5.09 -7.16 -1.15
CA GLU A 28 5.85 -8.43 -1.09
C GLU A 28 7.36 -8.20 -1.03
N ARG A 29 7.86 -7.13 -1.66
CA ARG A 29 9.29 -6.82 -1.74
C ARG A 29 9.75 -5.76 -0.75
N GLY A 30 8.87 -5.26 0.12
CA GLY A 30 9.15 -4.15 1.03
C GLY A 30 9.61 -2.86 0.33
N ARG A 31 9.20 -2.62 -0.91
CA ARG A 31 9.60 -1.45 -1.70
C ARG A 31 8.65 -0.30 -1.47
N LEU A 32 9.18 0.87 -1.10
CA LEU A 32 8.35 2.05 -0.89
C LEU A 32 7.74 2.54 -2.23
N PRO A 33 6.44 2.88 -2.23
CA PRO A 33 5.76 3.40 -3.40
C PRO A 33 6.26 4.80 -3.74
N ARG A 34 6.47 5.06 -5.03
CA ARG A 34 6.80 6.40 -5.55
C ARG A 34 5.58 7.28 -5.81
N SER A 35 4.37 6.72 -5.64
CA SER A 35 3.13 7.43 -5.93
C SER A 35 2.81 8.42 -4.81
N ARG A 36 2.43 9.65 -5.17
CA ARG A 36 1.87 10.63 -4.23
C ARG A 36 0.35 10.49 -4.04
N ASN A 37 -0.29 9.53 -4.70
CA ASN A 37 -1.74 9.34 -4.61
C ASN A 37 -2.11 8.70 -3.26
N LEU A 38 -2.76 9.47 -2.38
CA LEU A 38 -3.12 9.03 -1.03
C LEU A 38 -3.90 7.70 -1.01
N ARG A 39 -4.90 7.54 -1.88
CA ARG A 39 -5.68 6.30 -1.97
C ARG A 39 -4.81 5.09 -2.29
N THR A 40 -3.77 5.26 -3.12
CA THR A 40 -2.81 4.21 -3.44
C THR A 40 -1.92 3.88 -2.25
N LEU A 41 -1.46 4.89 -1.51
CA LEU A 41 -0.65 4.72 -0.30
C LEU A 41 -1.42 3.98 0.80
N GLU A 42 -2.63 4.42 1.11
CA GLU A 42 -3.52 3.72 2.06
C GLU A 42 -3.81 2.28 1.63
N SER A 43 -3.91 2.03 0.33
CA SER A 43 -4.12 0.67 -0.18
C SER A 43 -2.93 -0.24 0.12
N HIS A 44 -1.70 0.28 0.18
CA HIS A 44 -0.55 -0.51 0.62
C HIS A 44 -0.64 -0.85 2.11
N ILE A 45 -1.09 0.08 2.96
CA ILE A 45 -1.30 -0.14 4.40
C ILE A 45 -2.34 -1.23 4.64
N ARG A 46 -3.48 -1.16 3.94
CA ARG A 46 -4.61 -2.11 4.10
C ARG A 46 -4.28 -3.57 3.76
N VAL A 47 -3.28 -3.81 2.90
CA VAL A 47 -2.97 -5.16 2.39
C VAL A 47 -1.69 -5.77 2.98
N THR A 48 -1.17 -5.21 4.07
CA THR A 48 0.04 -5.74 4.74
C THR A 48 -0.10 -5.72 6.25
N GLY A 49 0.47 -6.72 6.92
CA GLY A 49 0.65 -6.72 8.37
C GLY A 49 2.00 -6.17 8.81
N ASN A 50 2.89 -5.82 7.87
CA ASN A 50 4.25 -5.38 8.18
C ASN A 50 4.26 -3.96 8.77
N GLN A 51 4.39 -3.87 10.10
CA GLN A 51 4.34 -2.62 10.85
C GLN A 51 5.45 -1.64 10.46
N LYS A 52 6.67 -2.12 10.15
CA LYS A 52 7.76 -1.25 9.70
C LYS A 52 7.40 -0.58 8.38
N TYR A 53 6.90 -1.37 7.43
CA TYR A 53 6.47 -0.86 6.14
C TYR A 53 5.31 0.13 6.27
N ILE A 54 4.29 -0.19 7.09
CA ILE A 54 3.15 0.70 7.36
C ILE A 54 3.62 2.07 7.85
N ARG A 55 4.49 2.12 8.87
CA ARG A 55 5.02 3.38 9.42
C ARG A 55 5.74 4.22 8.36
N GLN A 56 6.50 3.57 7.46
CA GLN A 56 7.16 4.27 6.36
C GLN A 56 6.15 4.87 5.38
N ILE A 57 5.04 4.19 5.08
CA ILE A 57 3.98 4.73 4.22
C ILE A 57 3.23 5.88 4.91
N GLU A 58 2.95 5.77 6.19
CA GLU A 58 2.31 6.82 6.98
C GLU A 58 3.14 8.11 6.98
N GLN A 59 4.46 7.99 7.13
CA GLN A 59 5.36 9.13 7.01
C GLN A 59 5.27 9.81 5.64
N ILE A 60 5.28 9.04 4.54
CA ILE A 60 5.11 9.57 3.18
C ILE A 60 3.74 10.28 3.03
N ILE A 61 2.67 9.72 3.61
CA ILE A 61 1.34 10.32 3.57
C ILE A 61 1.35 11.67 4.28
N GLU A 62 1.95 11.76 5.47
CA GLU A 62 2.04 13.01 6.20
C GLU A 62 2.88 14.05 5.45
N GLU A 63 4.03 13.67 4.90
CA GLU A 63 4.83 14.54 4.04
C GLU A 63 4.03 15.11 2.86
N ILE A 64 3.12 14.32 2.26
CA ILE A 64 2.26 14.79 1.15
C ILE A 64 1.15 15.73 1.62
N LYS A 65 0.59 15.53 2.82
CA LYS A 65 -0.48 16.38 3.35
C LYS A 65 0.01 17.76 3.80
N HIS A 66 1.28 17.86 4.21
CA HIS A 66 1.89 19.09 4.70
C HIS A 66 2.82 19.78 3.67
N ALA A 67 2.84 19.30 2.42
CA ALA A 67 3.60 19.87 1.29
C ALA A 67 2.71 20.72 0.37
#